data_AF-A0A9E5NEL9-F1
#
_entry.id   AF-A0A9E5NEL9-F1
#
_cell.length_a   1.000
_cell.length_b   1.000
_cell.length_c   1.000
_cell.angle_alpha   90.00
_cell.angle_beta   90.00
_cell.angle_gamma   90.00
#
_symmetry.space_group_name_H-M   'P 1'
#
loop_
_entity.id
_entity.type
_entity.pdbx_description
1 polymer ?
#
loop_
_entity_poly.entity_id
_entity_poly.type
_entity_poly.pdbx_seq_one_letter_code
_entity_poly.pdbx_strand_id
1 'polypeptide(L)' 'VTRVPDYCIDEVSDHALALLLALVRKIPYANQQVQAGEWSVGSVTPIRRLRGHTLGLIGFGQIPRLLAPKAQALGLAV' A
#
# COMPACT_ATOMS: atom_id res chain seq x y z
N VAL A 1 -18.39 -15.36 -23.42
CA VAL A 1 -17.85 -14.35 -22.46
C VAL A 1 -16.39 -14.14 -22.79
N THR A 2 -15.93 -12.89 -22.92
CA THR A 2 -14.53 -12.52 -23.20
C THR A 2 -14.02 -11.52 -22.15
N ARG A 3 -12.69 -11.43 -21.96
CA ARG A 3 -12.02 -10.48 -21.04
C ARG A 3 -10.86 -9.78 -21.74
N VAL A 4 -10.43 -8.63 -21.21
CA VAL A 4 -9.20 -7.94 -21.61
C VAL A 4 -8.12 -8.25 -20.55
N PRO A 5 -7.22 -9.22 -20.80
CA PRO A 5 -6.38 -9.78 -19.75
C PRO A 5 -5.29 -8.85 -19.22
N ASP A 6 -4.86 -7.87 -20.01
CA ASP A 6 -3.67 -7.05 -19.72
C ASP A 6 -4.02 -5.58 -19.44
N TYR A 7 -5.31 -5.29 -19.22
CA TYR A 7 -5.76 -3.94 -18.90
C TYR A 7 -5.41 -3.58 -17.46
N CYS A 8 -4.70 -2.46 -17.31
CA CYS A 8 -4.38 -1.81 -16.04
C CYS A 8 -3.61 -2.65 -15.01
N ILE A 9 -2.79 -3.61 -15.43
CA ILE A 9 -2.08 -4.50 -14.50
C ILE A 9 -1.07 -3.74 -13.62
N ASP A 10 -0.40 -2.74 -14.18
CA ASP A 10 0.54 -1.89 -13.46
C ASP A 10 -0.16 -0.94 -12.51
N GLU A 11 -1.25 -0.31 -12.95
CA GLU A 11 -2.06 0.61 -12.17
C GLU A 11 -2.68 -0.10 -10.96
N VAL A 12 -3.19 -1.32 -11.13
CA VAL A 12 -3.71 -2.11 -10.01
C VAL A 12 -2.58 -2.51 -9.05
N SER A 13 -1.40 -2.87 -9.58
CA SER A 13 -0.22 -3.15 -8.76
C SER A 13 0.21 -1.92 -7.94
N ASP A 14 0.24 -0.74 -8.54
CA ASP A 14 0.62 0.50 -7.87
C ASP A 14 -0.43 0.94 -6.85
N HIS A 15 -1.71 0.77 -7.19
CA HIS A 15 -2.81 1.08 -6.30
C HIS A 15 -2.79 0.20 -5.04
N ALA A 16 -2.50 -1.09 -5.18
CA ALA A 16 -2.36 -1.99 -4.03
C ALA A 16 -1.22 -1.55 -3.08
N LEU A 17 -0.08 -1.13 -3.64
CA LEU A 17 1.03 -0.58 -2.86
C LEU A 17 0.67 0.74 -2.18
N ALA A 18 -0.04 1.63 -2.89
CA ALA A 18 -0.52 2.89 -2.36
C ALA A 18 -1.45 2.69 -1.16
N LEU A 19 -2.39 1.74 -1.24
CA LEU A 19 -3.29 1.39 -0.14
C LEU A 19 -2.51 0.84 1.07
N LEU A 20 -1.53 -0.03 0.84
CA LEU A 20 -0.66 -0.56 1.90
C LEU A 20 0.10 0.57 2.61
N LEU A 21 0.65 1.53 1.87
CA LEU A 21 1.32 2.70 2.45
C LEU A 21 0.35 3.62 3.20
N ALA A 22 -0.84 3.84 2.65
CA ALA A 22 -1.88 4.66 3.27
C ALA A 22 -2.28 4.10 4.64
N LEU A 23 -2.39 2.78 4.78
CA LEU A 23 -2.69 2.10 6.05
C LEU A 23 -1.55 2.27 7.07
N VAL A 24 -0.31 1.98 6.67
CA VAL A 24 0.84 1.99 7.58
C VAL A 24 1.16 3.41 8.06
N ARG A 25 0.99 4.41 7.19
CA ARG A 25 1.35 5.81 7.45
C ARG A 25 0.15 6.68 7.86
N LYS A 26 -1.06 6.14 7.80
CA LYS A 26 -2.32 6.84 8.14
C LYS A 26 -2.50 8.16 7.37
N ILE A 27 -2.02 8.23 6.12
CA ILE A 27 -1.95 9.50 5.36
C ILE A 27 -3.34 10.13 5.18
N PRO A 28 -4.38 9.40 4.73
CA PRO A 28 -5.70 10.03 4.53
C PRO A 28 -6.28 10.57 5.83
N TYR A 29 -6.12 9.83 6.92
CA TYR A 29 -6.56 10.24 8.26
C TYR A 29 -5.80 11.47 8.76
N ALA A 30 -4.46 11.47 8.66
CA ALA A 30 -3.63 12.61 9.05
C ALA A 30 -4.00 13.87 8.26
N ASN A 31 -4.22 13.72 6.95
CA ASN A 31 -4.67 14.81 6.10
C ASN A 31 -6.02 15.38 6.55
N GLN A 32 -6.99 14.52 6.90
CA GLN A 32 -8.28 14.96 7.41
C GLN A 32 -8.14 15.73 8.73
N GLN A 33 -7.29 15.28 9.66
CA GLN A 33 -7.06 15.97 10.94
C GLN A 33 -6.47 17.37 10.73
N VAL A 34 -5.46 17.49 9.88
CA VAL A 34 -4.85 18.80 9.58
C VAL A 34 -5.85 19.76 8.94
N GLN A 35 -6.69 19.27 8.02
CA GLN A 35 -7.75 20.07 7.42
C GLN A 35 -8.81 20.51 8.44
N ALA A 36 -9.02 19.74 9.50
CA ALA A 36 -9.89 20.10 10.62
C ALA A 36 -9.23 21.08 11.63
N GLY A 37 -7.99 21.53 11.37
CA GLY A 37 -7.24 22.41 12.27
C GLY A 37 -6.50 21.67 13.39
N GLU A 38 -6.53 20.34 13.39
CA GLU A 38 -5.94 19.50 14.43
C GLU A 38 -4.54 19.01 14.02
N TRP A 39 -3.49 19.59 14.60
CA TRP A 39 -2.10 19.13 14.41
C TRP A 39 -1.62 18.33 15.63
N SER A 40 -1.82 17.02 15.62
CA SER A 40 -1.42 16.15 16.74
C SER A 40 -0.78 14.84 16.29
N VAL A 41 0.48 14.62 16.70
CA VAL A 41 1.22 13.37 16.46
C VAL A 41 0.57 12.18 17.19
N GLY A 42 -0.09 12.43 18.32
CA GLY A 42 -0.78 11.39 19.10
C GLY A 42 -1.86 10.68 18.29
N SER A 43 -2.60 11.41 17.45
CA SER A 43 -3.69 10.88 16.62
C SER A 43 -3.23 9.81 15.63
N VAL A 44 -2.00 9.91 15.12
CA VAL A 44 -1.42 8.98 14.14
C VAL A 44 -0.52 7.93 14.78
N THR A 45 -0.20 8.07 16.07
CA THR A 45 0.69 7.13 16.78
C THR A 45 -0.08 5.84 17.16
N PRO A 46 0.53 4.65 17.07
CA PRO A 46 1.84 4.37 16.49
C PRO A 46 1.81 4.35 14.96
N ILE A 47 2.90 4.86 14.35
CA ILE A 47 3.21 4.63 12.94
C ILE A 47 4.23 3.49 12.88
N ARG A 48 3.84 2.37 12.24
CA ARG A 48 4.71 1.20 12.13
C ARG A 48 5.70 1.38 10.98
N ARG A 49 6.91 0.85 11.14
CA ARG A 49 7.88 0.74 10.04
C ARG A 49 7.42 -0.38 9.10
N LEU A 50 7.45 -0.13 7.80
CA LEU A 50 7.08 -1.15 6.81
C LEU A 50 8.17 -2.23 6.65
N ARG A 51 9.43 -1.81 6.59
CA ARG A 51 10.59 -2.71 6.49
C ARG A 51 10.60 -3.76 7.60
N GLY A 52 10.84 -5.01 7.22
CA GLY A 52 10.90 -6.17 8.10
C GLY A 52 9.56 -6.86 8.34
N HIS A 53 8.45 -6.35 7.78
CA HIS A 53 7.18 -7.06 7.78
C HIS A 53 7.08 -8.03 6.59
N THR A 54 6.24 -9.04 6.74
CA THR A 54 5.92 -9.99 5.67
C THR A 54 4.65 -9.56 4.94
N LEU A 55 4.69 -9.51 3.61
CA LEU A 55 3.53 -9.28 2.74
C LEU A 55 3.06 -10.61 2.17
N GLY A 56 1.89 -11.09 2.61
CA GLY A 56 1.25 -12.27 2.02
C GLY A 56 0.50 -11.92 0.74
N LEU A 57 0.80 -12.62 -0.36
CA LEU A 57 0.10 -12.50 -1.64
C LEU A 57 -0.75 -13.76 -1.89
N ILE A 58 -2.08 -13.62 -1.92
CA ILE A 58 -3.00 -14.73 -2.19
C ILE A 58 -3.35 -14.73 -3.68
N GLY A 59 -2.85 -15.76 -4.37
CA GLY A 59 -2.82 -15.81 -5.84
C GLY A 59 -1.59 -15.07 -6.39
N PHE A 60 -0.90 -15.67 -7.37
CA PHE A 60 0.37 -15.15 -7.90
C PHE A 60 0.40 -15.05 -9.44
N GLY A 61 -0.63 -14.37 -9.99
CA GLY A 61 -0.76 -14.01 -11.41
C GLY A 61 0.03 -12.76 -11.80
N GLN A 62 -0.37 -12.07 -12.88
CA GLN A 62 0.39 -10.93 -13.43
C GLN A 62 0.57 -9.77 -12.43
N ILE A 63 -0.51 -9.33 -11.78
CA ILE A 63 -0.51 -8.18 -10.85
C ILE A 63 0.39 -8.41 -9.62
N PRO A 64 0.23 -9.48 -8.82
CA PRO A 64 1.07 -9.71 -7.64
C PRO A 64 2.55 -9.94 -8.00
N ARG A 65 2.87 -10.43 -9.20
CA ARG A 65 4.25 -10.51 -9.70
C ARG A 65 4.88 -9.13 -9.97
N LEU A 66 4.09 -8.14 -10.36
CA LEU A 66 4.54 -6.75 -10.50
C LEU A 66 4.63 -6.04 -9.15
N LEU A 67 3.72 -6.37 -8.21
CA LEU A 67 3.73 -5.80 -6.86
C LEU A 67 4.91 -6.29 -6.03
N ALA A 68 5.26 -7.57 -6.13
CA ALA A 68 6.31 -8.19 -5.33
C ALA A 68 7.65 -7.43 -5.34
N PRO A 69 8.27 -7.10 -6.50
CA PRO A 69 9.52 -6.34 -6.51
C PRO A 69 9.36 -4.92 -5.95
N LYS A 70 8.22 -4.26 -6.18
CA LYS A 70 7.93 -2.92 -5.62
C LYS A 70 7.87 -2.97 -4.09
N ALA A 71 7.24 -4.00 -3.52
CA ALA A 71 7.17 -4.23 -2.09
C ALA A 71 8.54 -4.63 -1.48
N GLN A 72 9.30 -5.48 -2.16
CA GLN A 72 10.66 -5.86 -1.75
C GLN A 72 11.61 -4.64 -1.69
N ALA A 73 11.50 -3.71 -2.65
CA ALA A 73 12.25 -2.45 -2.64
C ALA A 73 11.97 -1.59 -1.40
N LEU A 74 10.78 -1.70 -0.80
CA LEU A 74 10.44 -1.06 0.48
C LEU A 74 10.87 -1.86 1.71
N GLY A 75 11.50 -3.02 1.53
CA GLY A 75 12.04 -3.87 2.57
C GLY A 75 11.01 -4.82 3.20
N LEU A 76 9.93 -5.14 2.49
CA LEU A 76 9.02 -6.21 2.87
C LEU A 76 9.63 -7.57 2.48
N ALA A 77 9.44 -8.57 3.34
CA ALA A 77 9.58 -9.96 2.93
C ALA A 77 8.31 -10.34 2.15
N VAL A 78 8.46 -10.70 0.89
CA VAL A 78 7.34 -11.06 -0.01
C VAL A 78 7.45 -12.52 -0.37
#